data_AF-A0A1A2NIG9-F1
#
_entry.id   AF-A0A1A2NIG9-F1
#
_cell.length_a   1.000
_cell.length_b   1.000
_cell.length_c   1.000
_cell.angle_alpha   90.00
_cell.angle_beta   90.00
_cell.angle_gamma   90.00
#
_symmetry.space_group_name_H-M   'P 1'
#
loop_
_entity.id
_entity.type
_entity.pdbx_description
1 polymer ?
#
loop_
_entity_poly.entity_id
_entity_poly.type
_entity_poly.pdbx_seq_one_letter_code
_entity_poly.pdbx_strand_id
1 'polypeptide(L)'
;MSTAKTRFVKPNDKQIAAAKTHLPKIAKKIVETQTGALNLLREVVESDSSTLHWVSTVDAVKALRKVDDELAKLETDLLGMAVVAGAPVSAACREVWISPSAFKRRAADTPAKYILVNEAV
;
A
#
# COMPACT_ATOMS: atom_id res chain seq x y z
N MET A 1 23.73 20.28 -1.82
CA MET A 1 22.47 20.03 -2.57
C MET A 1 21.31 20.50 -1.69
N SER A 2 20.54 21.49 -2.13
CA SER A 2 19.35 21.95 -1.42
C SER A 2 18.28 20.85 -1.51
N THR A 3 17.92 20.22 -0.39
CA THR A 3 16.79 19.29 -0.34
C THR A 3 15.52 20.13 -0.38
N ALA A 4 14.84 20.15 -1.53
CA ALA A 4 13.51 20.73 -1.62
C ALA A 4 12.63 20.14 -0.50
N LYS A 5 12.16 20.98 0.42
CA LYS A 5 11.31 20.55 1.52
C LYS A 5 9.89 20.40 1.00
N THR A 6 9.23 19.27 1.27
CA THR A 6 7.85 19.03 0.84
C THR A 6 6.87 19.01 2.02
N ARG A 7 5.67 19.52 1.79
CA ARG A 7 4.58 19.54 2.76
C ARG A 7 3.25 19.12 2.12
N PHE A 8 2.33 18.65 2.96
CA PHE A 8 0.97 18.37 2.57
C PHE A 8 0.08 19.58 2.83
N VAL A 9 -0.68 20.01 1.84
CA VAL A 9 -1.73 21.03 1.99
C VAL A 9 -3.05 20.39 2.37
N LYS A 10 -3.99 21.21 2.87
CA LYS A 10 -5.34 20.75 3.18
C LYS A 10 -6.05 20.33 1.87
N PRO A 11 -6.56 19.09 1.78
CA PRO A 11 -7.37 18.67 0.63
C PRO A 11 -8.70 19.44 0.59
N ASN A 12 -9.23 19.65 -0.61
CA ASN A 12 -10.56 20.24 -0.80
C ASN A 12 -11.67 19.19 -0.61
N ASP A 13 -12.92 19.63 -0.48
CA ASP A 13 -14.05 18.75 -0.18
C ASP A 13 -14.29 17.69 -1.26
N LYS A 14 -14.04 18.01 -2.54
CA LYS A 14 -14.16 17.05 -3.65
C LYS A 14 -13.12 15.93 -3.54
N GLN A 15 -11.87 16.28 -3.20
CA GLN A 15 -10.78 15.33 -2.99
C GLN A 15 -11.06 14.44 -1.77
N ILE A 16 -11.54 15.01 -0.67
CA ILE A 16 -11.91 14.26 0.53
C ILE A 16 -13.04 13.27 0.23
N ALA A 17 -14.10 13.72 -0.47
CA ALA A 17 -15.23 12.88 -0.83
C ALA A 17 -14.79 11.70 -1.72
N ALA A 18 -14.00 11.97 -2.75
CA ALA A 18 -13.45 10.94 -3.61
C ALA A 18 -12.59 9.93 -2.83
N ALA A 19 -11.66 10.42 -1.99
CA ALA A 19 -10.80 9.57 -1.18
C ALA A 19 -11.60 8.65 -0.24
N LYS A 20 -12.65 9.17 0.41
CA LYS A 20 -13.54 8.37 1.26
C LYS A 20 -14.27 7.27 0.48
N THR A 21 -14.64 7.50 -0.78
CA THR A 21 -15.24 6.47 -1.64
C THR A 21 -14.21 5.42 -2.11
N HIS A 22 -12.95 5.80 -2.27
CA HIS A 22 -11.89 4.91 -2.75
C HIS A 22 -11.23 4.08 -1.65
N LEU A 23 -11.16 4.59 -0.41
CA LEU A 23 -10.57 3.91 0.74
C LEU A 23 -11.10 2.47 0.94
N PRO A 24 -12.44 2.24 0.99
CA PRO A 24 -12.97 0.88 1.12
C PRO A 24 -12.60 -0.03 -0.05
N LYS A 25 -12.45 0.52 -1.27
CA LYS A 25 -12.10 -0.27 -2.46
C LYS A 25 -10.66 -0.76 -2.40
N ILE A 26 -9.73 0.08 -1.93
CA ILE A 26 -8.32 -0.30 -1.73
C ILE A 26 -8.23 -1.32 -0.60
N ALA A 27 -8.90 -1.09 0.53
CA ALA A 27 -8.93 -2.03 1.65
C ALA A 27 -9.48 -3.40 1.23
N LYS A 28 -10.57 -3.44 0.44
CA LYS A 28 -11.11 -4.69 -0.12
C LYS A 28 -10.07 -5.38 -1.00
N LYS A 29 -9.38 -4.64 -1.87
CA LYS A 29 -8.36 -5.21 -2.75
C LYS A 29 -7.19 -5.82 -1.98
N ILE A 30 -6.74 -5.21 -0.88
CA ILE A 30 -5.72 -5.79 0.01
C ILE A 30 -6.17 -7.16 0.52
N VAL A 31 -7.40 -7.25 1.05
CA VAL A 31 -7.96 -8.51 1.55
C VAL A 31 -8.06 -9.56 0.44
N GLU A 32 -8.52 -9.16 -0.75
CA GLU A 32 -8.60 -10.06 -1.92
C GLU A 32 -7.22 -10.59 -2.32
N THR A 33 -6.21 -9.72 -2.42
CA THR A 33 -4.84 -10.10 -2.78
C THR A 33 -4.21 -11.01 -1.71
N GLN A 34 -4.36 -10.70 -0.42
CA GLN A 34 -3.90 -11.56 0.68
C GLN A 34 -4.59 -12.92 0.66
N THR A 35 -5.91 -12.95 0.50
CA THR A 35 -6.69 -14.19 0.45
C THR A 35 -6.26 -15.06 -0.74
N GLY A 36 -6.07 -14.45 -1.92
CA GLY A 36 -5.59 -15.15 -3.11
C GLY A 36 -4.22 -15.79 -2.90
N ALA A 37 -3.27 -15.08 -2.27
CA ALA A 37 -1.96 -15.62 -1.92
C ALA A 37 -2.04 -16.81 -0.96
N LEU A 38 -2.87 -16.70 0.09
CA LEU A 38 -3.04 -17.79 1.05
C LEU A 38 -3.67 -19.05 0.41
N ASN A 39 -4.57 -18.87 -0.56
CA ASN A 39 -5.14 -19.99 -1.31
C ASN A 39 -4.07 -20.74 -2.13
N LEU A 40 -3.13 -20.04 -2.75
CA LEU A 40 -2.00 -20.67 -3.47
C LEU A 40 -1.15 -21.55 -2.53
N LEU A 41 -0.90 -21.08 -1.30
CA LEU A 41 -0.20 -21.87 -0.29
C LEU A 41 -1.00 -23.09 0.15
N ARG A 42 -2.32 -22.91 0.30
CA ARG A 42 -3.23 -23.98 0.70
C ARG A 42 -3.25 -25.11 -0.32
N GLU A 43 -3.31 -24.80 -1.62
CA GLU A 43 -3.26 -25.79 -2.70
C GLU A 43 -1.97 -26.62 -2.67
N VAL A 44 -0.82 -25.99 -2.34
CA VAL A 44 0.44 -26.72 -2.17
C VAL A 44 0.37 -27.64 -0.95
N VAL A 45 -0.11 -27.16 0.20
CA VAL A 45 -0.18 -27.98 1.42
C VAL A 45 -1.17 -29.14 1.30
N GLU A 46 -2.27 -28.95 0.57
CA GLU A 46 -3.30 -29.98 0.33
C GLU A 46 -2.91 -30.96 -0.79
N SER A 47 -1.84 -30.70 -1.53
CA SER A 47 -1.31 -31.62 -2.55
C SER A 47 -0.65 -32.84 -1.91
N ASP A 48 -0.87 -34.03 -2.46
CA ASP A 48 -0.31 -35.28 -1.93
C ASP A 48 1.24 -35.22 -1.93
N SER A 49 1.84 -35.53 -0.78
CA SER A 49 3.29 -35.55 -0.56
C SER A 49 4.05 -36.42 -1.55
N SER A 50 3.41 -37.44 -2.13
CA SER A 50 3.99 -38.32 -3.16
C SER A 50 4.19 -37.61 -4.52
N THR A 51 3.47 -36.50 -4.74
CA THR A 51 3.47 -35.69 -5.98
C THR A 51 4.11 -34.31 -5.79
N LEU A 52 4.53 -33.98 -4.57
CA LEU A 52 5.02 -32.66 -4.22
C LEU A 52 6.49 -32.51 -4.62
N HIS A 53 6.72 -31.89 -5.78
CA HIS A 53 8.06 -31.59 -6.24
C HIS A 53 8.57 -30.28 -5.63
N TRP A 54 9.85 -30.24 -5.25
CA TRP A 54 10.54 -29.04 -4.75
C TRP A 54 10.32 -27.79 -5.62
N VAL A 55 10.23 -27.99 -6.94
CA VAL A 55 9.96 -26.91 -7.92
C VAL A 55 8.61 -26.23 -7.66
N SER A 56 7.56 -27.00 -7.34
CA SER A 56 6.23 -26.47 -7.03
C SER A 56 6.23 -25.58 -5.78
N THR A 57 6.98 -25.98 -4.75
CA THR A 57 7.17 -25.18 -3.54
C THR A 57 7.92 -23.88 -3.83
N VAL A 58 9.01 -23.94 -4.62
CA VAL A 58 9.78 -22.76 -5.01
C VAL A 58 8.93 -21.79 -5.83
N ASP A 59 8.11 -22.29 -6.74
CA ASP A 59 7.27 -21.44 -7.58
C ASP A 59 6.12 -20.79 -6.79
N ALA A 60 5.53 -21.50 -5.83
CA ALA A 60 4.58 -20.91 -4.88
C ALA A 60 5.23 -19.79 -4.05
N VAL A 61 6.45 -19.98 -3.55
CA VAL A 61 7.20 -18.93 -2.82
C VAL A 61 7.50 -17.72 -3.71
N LYS A 62 7.85 -17.92 -4.98
CA LYS A 62 8.04 -16.80 -5.93
C LYS A 62 6.74 -16.04 -6.19
N ALA A 63 5.61 -16.75 -6.30
CA ALA A 63 4.30 -16.13 -6.47
C ALA A 63 3.95 -15.25 -5.25
N LEU A 64 4.24 -15.72 -4.03
CA LEU A 64 4.03 -14.94 -2.80
C LEU A 64 4.88 -13.66 -2.75
N ARG A 65 6.14 -13.71 -3.18
CA ARG A 65 6.97 -12.49 -3.22
C ARG A 65 6.38 -11.40 -4.12
N LYS A 66 5.80 -11.78 -5.26
CA LYS A 66 5.11 -10.82 -6.14
C LYS A 66 3.88 -10.22 -5.47
N VAL A 67 3.19 -11.01 -4.66
CA VAL A 67 2.05 -10.55 -3.87
C VAL A 67 2.50 -9.57 -2.78
N ASP A 68 3.61 -9.81 -2.09
CA ASP A 68 4.18 -8.89 -1.10
C ASP A 68 4.44 -7.49 -1.71
N ASP A 69 5.02 -7.43 -2.91
CA ASP A 69 5.26 -6.15 -3.60
C ASP A 69 3.95 -5.43 -3.94
N GLU A 70 2.91 -6.17 -4.38
CA GLU A 70 1.59 -5.59 -4.65
C GLU A 70 0.91 -5.11 -3.37
N LEU A 71 1.00 -5.87 -2.28
CA LEU A 71 0.44 -5.50 -0.99
C LEU A 71 1.11 -4.25 -0.43
N ALA A 72 2.45 -4.18 -0.45
CA ALA A 72 3.18 -3.02 0.00
C ALA A 72 2.76 -1.75 -0.78
N LYS A 73 2.50 -1.88 -2.08
CA LYS A 73 1.96 -0.79 -2.90
C LYS A 73 0.54 -0.42 -2.47
N LEU A 74 -0.37 -1.38 -2.32
CA LEU A 74 -1.75 -1.14 -1.94
C LEU A 74 -1.87 -0.52 -0.53
N GLU A 75 -1.05 -0.96 0.42
CA GLU A 75 -0.96 -0.38 1.77
C GLU A 75 -0.46 1.07 1.72
N THR A 76 0.54 1.34 0.89
CA THR A 76 1.04 2.70 0.67
C THR A 76 0.00 3.59 -0.01
N ASP A 77 -0.79 3.05 -0.94
CA ASP A 77 -1.90 3.75 -1.59
C ASP A 77 -3.06 3.98 -0.61
N LEU A 78 -3.34 3.04 0.28
CA LEU A 78 -4.33 3.16 1.35
C LEU A 78 -3.95 4.28 2.30
N LEU A 79 -2.69 4.32 2.74
CA LEU A 79 -2.14 5.41 3.54
C LEU A 79 -2.25 6.75 2.78
N GLY A 80 -1.91 6.76 1.50
CA GLY A 80 -2.05 7.92 0.62
C GLY A 80 -3.48 8.47 0.60
N MET A 81 -4.46 7.60 0.40
CA MET A 81 -5.87 7.98 0.40
C MET A 81 -6.37 8.40 1.78
N ALA A 82 -5.88 7.81 2.86
CA ALA A 82 -6.26 8.23 4.22
C ALA A 82 -5.85 9.68 4.48
N VAL A 83 -4.64 10.05 4.05
CA VAL A 83 -4.14 11.43 4.14
C VAL A 83 -4.99 12.38 3.30
N VAL A 84 -5.36 12.00 2.06
CA VAL A 84 -6.27 12.81 1.22
C VAL A 84 -7.68 12.92 1.83
N ALA A 85 -8.15 11.90 2.54
CA ALA A 85 -9.43 11.93 3.26
C ALA A 85 -9.40 12.80 4.53
N GLY A 86 -8.24 13.38 4.87
CA GLY A 86 -8.06 14.30 5.99
C GLY A 86 -7.43 13.68 7.24
N ALA A 87 -6.95 12.43 7.16
CA ALA A 87 -6.21 11.85 8.28
C ALA A 87 -4.90 12.62 8.52
N PRO A 88 -4.55 12.96 9.78
CA PRO A 88 -3.24 13.51 10.08
C PRO A 88 -2.14 12.54 9.64
N VAL A 89 -1.17 13.03 8.86
CA VAL A 89 -0.08 12.21 8.31
C VAL A 89 0.65 11.43 9.39
N SER A 90 0.93 12.06 10.53
CA SER A 90 1.61 11.42 11.66
C SER A 90 0.81 10.26 12.26
N ALA A 91 -0.51 10.41 12.38
CA ALA A 91 -1.39 9.36 12.88
C ALA A 91 -1.48 8.21 11.88
N ALA A 92 -1.75 8.51 10.61
CA ALA A 92 -1.87 7.49 9.58
C ALA A 92 -0.56 6.70 9.36
N CYS A 93 0.59 7.39 9.42
CA CYS A 93 1.90 6.74 9.31
C CYS A 93 2.22 5.82 10.51
N ARG A 94 1.75 6.17 11.72
CA ARG A 94 1.95 5.36 12.92
C ARG A 94 1.26 4.00 12.82
N GLU A 95 0.03 3.98 12.30
CA GLU A 95 -0.75 2.75 12.14
C GLU A 95 -0.07 1.72 11.22
N VAL A 96 0.71 2.18 10.25
CA VAL A 96 1.42 1.33 9.28
C VAL A 96 2.94 1.35 9.45
N TRP A 97 3.43 1.78 10.62
CA TRP A 97 4.83 1.68 11.02
C TRP A 97 5.84 2.32 10.04
N ILE A 98 5.41 3.38 9.33
CA ILE A 98 6.26 4.15 8.43
C ILE A 98 6.60 5.50 9.07
N SER A 99 7.82 6.00 8.85
CA SER A 99 8.12 7.38 9.28
C SER A 99 7.43 8.39 8.33
N PRO A 100 6.93 9.54 8.84
CA PRO A 100 6.36 10.58 7.99
C PRO A 100 7.32 11.06 6.89
N SER A 101 8.63 11.10 7.18
CA SER A 101 9.66 11.46 6.21
C SER A 101 9.81 10.41 5.10
N ALA A 102 9.77 9.12 5.44
CA ALA A 102 9.78 8.06 4.44
C ALA A 102 8.52 8.10 3.57
N PHE A 103 7.36 8.32 4.18
CA PHE A 103 6.11 8.49 3.44
C PHE A 103 6.16 9.70 2.50
N LYS A 104 6.64 10.86 2.95
CA LYS A 104 6.81 12.06 2.09
C LYS A 104 7.68 11.80 0.86
N ARG A 105 8.75 11.00 0.98
CA ARG A 105 9.59 10.62 -0.17
C ARG A 105 8.85 9.73 -1.18
N ARG A 106 7.95 8.88 -0.70
CA ARG A 106 7.14 7.97 -1.53
C ARG A 106 5.85 8.63 -2.04
N ALA A 107 5.40 9.71 -1.41
CA ALA A 107 4.09 10.32 -1.63
C ALA A 107 3.84 10.80 -3.07
N ALA A 108 4.90 11.07 -3.86
CA ALA A 108 4.78 11.39 -5.27
C ALA A 108 4.18 10.24 -6.10
N ASP A 109 4.41 9.01 -5.67
CA ASP A 109 3.93 7.79 -6.33
C ASP A 109 2.59 7.29 -5.75
N THR A 110 2.02 8.03 -4.80
CA THR A 110 0.76 7.65 -4.13
C THR A 110 -0.35 8.64 -4.48
N PRO A 111 -1.61 8.34 -4.10
CA PRO A 111 -2.70 9.29 -4.20
C PRO A 111 -2.49 10.62 -3.45
N ALA A 112 -1.60 10.65 -2.45
CA ALA A 112 -1.31 11.88 -1.72
C ALA A 112 -0.54 12.93 -2.55
N LYS A 113 -0.02 12.58 -3.74
CA LYS A 113 0.66 13.51 -4.65
C LYS A 113 -0.15 14.76 -4.97
N TYR A 114 -1.49 14.66 -5.01
CA TYR A 114 -2.38 15.77 -5.36
C TYR A 114 -2.45 16.88 -4.29
N ILE A 115 -1.95 16.60 -3.09
CA ILE A 115 -1.86 17.57 -2.00
C ILE A 115 -0.41 17.75 -1.51
N LEU A 116 0.56 17.16 -2.20
CA LEU A 116 1.97 17.34 -1.92
C LEU A 116 2.49 18.57 -2.68
N VAL A 117 3.09 19.52 -1.97
CA VAL A 117 3.68 20.72 -2.57
C VAL A 117 5.12 20.92 -2.09
N ASN A 118 5.94 21.52 -2.96
CA ASN A 118 7.27 21.99 -2.61
C ASN A 118 7.13 23.27 -1.76
N GLU A 119 7.88 23.37 -0.67
CA GLU A 119 8.11 24.63 0.02
C GLU A 119 8.93 25.53 -0.89
N ALA A 120 8.41 26.71 -1.19
CA ALA A 120 9.23 27.79 -1.74
C ALA A 120 10.22 28.18 -0.63
N VAL A 121 11.51 28.06 -0.93
CA VAL A 121 12.60 28.58 -0.07
C VAL A 121 12.71 30.07 -0.29
#